data_AF-A0A377XD14-F1
#
_entry.id   AF-A0A377XD14-F1
#
_cell.length_a   1.000
_cell.length_b   1.000
_cell.length_c   1.000
_cell.angle_alpha   90.00
_cell.angle_beta   90.00
_cell.angle_gamma   90.00
#
_symmetry.space_group_name_H-M   'P 1'
#
loop_
_entity.id
_entity.type
_entity.pdbx_description
1 polymer ?
#
loop_
_entity_poly.entity_id
_entity_poly.type
_entity_poly.pdbx_seq_one_letter_code
_entity_poly.pdbx_strand_id
1 'polypeptide(L)'
;MELIINAGESRSLAMQALQAARKGVWQDVDRLMQDAADAAKRAHDVQTMLIGMDEGCGKVPVNLILVHAQDHIMTSMLARELIAELIEVQRQLQNRA
;
A
#
# COMPACT_ATOMS: atom_id res chain seq x y z
N MET A 1 0.53 -16.38 1.54
CA MET A 1 0.46 -15.89 0.15
C MET A 1 -0.43 -14.65 0.02
N GLU A 2 -1.53 -14.58 0.79
CA GLU A 2 -2.40 -13.40 0.88
C GLU A 2 -1.67 -12.09 1.19
N LEU A 3 -0.60 -12.11 1.99
CA LEU A 3 0.23 -10.92 2.25
C LEU A 3 0.79 -10.29 0.98
N ILE A 4 1.42 -11.10 0.13
CA ILE A 4 2.05 -10.63 -1.12
C ILE A 4 0.98 -10.14 -2.09
N ILE A 5 -0.16 -10.85 -2.16
CA ILE A 5 -1.28 -10.50 -3.05
C ILE A 5 -1.89 -9.15 -2.64
N ASN A 6 -2.28 -8.99 -1.38
CA ASN A 6 -2.88 -7.75 -0.89
C ASN A 6 -1.89 -6.57 -0.93
N ALA A 7 -0.60 -6.80 -0.63
CA ALA A 7 0.43 -5.78 -0.77
C ALA A 7 0.64 -5.37 -2.24
N GLY A 8 0.65 -6.33 -3.16
CA GLY A 8 0.75 -6.07 -4.60
C GLY A 8 -0.45 -5.33 -5.15
N GLU A 9 -1.66 -5.70 -4.72
CA GLU A 9 -2.92 -5.04 -5.06
C GLU A 9 -2.92 -3.59 -4.59
N SER A 10 -2.61 -3.34 -3.31
CA SER A 10 -2.53 -1.97 -2.75
C SER A 10 -1.58 -1.07 -3.55
N ARG A 11 -0.37 -1.56 -3.84
CA ARG A 11 0.60 -0.82 -4.65
C ARG A 11 0.10 -0.55 -6.07
N SER A 12 -0.52 -1.55 -6.71
CA SER A 12 -1.05 -1.40 -8.07
C SER A 12 -2.16 -0.35 -8.12
N LEU A 13 -3.09 -0.38 -7.17
CA LEU A 13 -4.19 0.58 -7.06
C LEU A 13 -3.69 2.01 -6.80
N ALA A 14 -2.72 2.18 -5.89
CA ALA A 14 -2.10 3.47 -5.65
C ALA A 14 -1.41 4.02 -6.92
N MET A 15 -0.67 3.19 -7.64
CA MET A 15 -0.03 3.60 -8.90
C MET A 15 -1.05 4.00 -9.97
N GLN A 16 -2.19 3.30 -10.05
CA GLN A 16 -3.31 3.67 -10.92
C GLN A 16 -3.92 5.03 -10.52
N ALA A 17 -4.09 5.28 -9.22
CA ALA A 17 -4.57 6.57 -8.71
C ALA A 17 -3.63 7.72 -9.11
N LEU A 18 -2.32 7.53 -8.96
CA LEU A 18 -1.33 8.51 -9.41
C LEU A 18 -1.43 8.76 -10.92
N GLN A 19 -1.64 7.72 -11.72
CA GLN A 19 -1.82 7.86 -13.17
C GLN A 19 -3.11 8.62 -13.52
N ALA A 20 -4.21 8.41 -12.77
CA ALA A 20 -5.44 9.16 -12.92
C ALA A 20 -5.27 10.64 -12.54
N ALA A 21 -4.58 10.93 -11.43
CA ALA A 21 -4.26 12.30 -11.00
C ALA A 21 -3.41 13.04 -12.06
N ARG A 22 -2.42 12.37 -12.66
CA ARG A 22 -1.62 12.93 -13.75
C ARG A 22 -2.45 13.34 -14.97
N LYS A 23 -3.59 12.68 -15.20
CA LYS A 23 -4.54 12.98 -16.28
C LYS A 23 -5.65 13.96 -15.85
N GLY A 24 -5.68 14.38 -14.58
CA GLY A 24 -6.76 15.22 -14.04
C GLY A 24 -8.08 14.49 -13.83
N VAL A 25 -8.09 13.16 -13.83
CA VAL A 25 -9.30 12.33 -13.66
C VAL A 25 -9.52 12.08 -12.17
N TRP A 26 -9.90 13.15 -11.45
CA TRP A 26 -9.96 13.14 -9.98
C TRP A 26 -11.02 12.20 -9.39
N GLN A 27 -12.09 11.91 -10.13
CA GLN A 27 -13.15 10.99 -9.70
C GLN A 27 -12.61 9.58 -9.44
N ASP A 28 -11.65 9.13 -10.24
CA ASP A 28 -11.04 7.81 -10.08
C ASP A 28 -9.98 7.79 -8.97
N VAL A 29 -9.35 8.93 -8.68
CA VAL A 29 -8.25 9.03 -7.71
C VAL A 29 -8.73 8.62 -6.32
N ASP A 30 -9.81 9.23 -5.84
CA ASP A 30 -10.30 8.99 -4.47
C ASP A 30 -10.74 7.54 -4.30
N ARG A 31 -11.44 6.99 -5.29
CA ARG A 31 -11.86 5.58 -5.30
C ARG A 31 -10.65 4.64 -5.28
N LEU A 32 -9.68 4.83 -6.17
CA LEU A 32 -8.51 3.97 -6.27
C LEU A 32 -7.63 4.04 -5.01
N MET A 33 -7.50 5.22 -4.39
CA MET A 33 -6.77 5.37 -3.12
C MET A 33 -7.50 4.71 -1.95
N GLN A 34 -8.83 4.72 -1.95
CA GLN A 34 -9.63 3.99 -0.96
C GLN A 34 -9.45 2.48 -1.14
N ASP A 35 -9.58 1.97 -2.36
CA ASP A 35 -9.37 0.55 -2.68
C ASP A 35 -7.94 0.11 -2.28
N ALA A 36 -6.94 0.97 -2.55
CA ALA A 36 -5.54 0.74 -2.15
C ALA A 36 -5.37 0.69 -0.62
N ALA A 37 -6.11 1.52 0.13
CA ALA A 37 -6.08 1.55 1.59
C ALA A 37 -6.71 0.27 2.17
N ASP A 38 -7.82 -0.20 1.60
CA ASP A 38 -8.48 -1.42 2.05
C ASP A 38 -7.62 -2.66 1.80
N ALA A 39 -6.94 -2.74 0.65
CA ALA A 39 -5.96 -3.80 0.38
C ALA A 39 -4.76 -3.73 1.34
N ALA A 40 -4.23 -2.53 1.63
CA ALA A 40 -3.16 -2.35 2.60
C ALA A 40 -3.58 -2.81 4.00
N LYS A 41 -4.80 -2.48 4.42
CA LYS A 41 -5.35 -2.88 5.71
C LYS A 41 -5.42 -4.40 5.85
N ARG A 42 -5.94 -5.11 4.84
CA ARG A 42 -5.96 -6.58 4.84
C ARG A 42 -4.56 -7.19 4.99
N ALA A 43 -3.56 -6.63 4.29
CA ALA A 43 -2.17 -7.08 4.42
C ALA A 43 -1.61 -6.77 5.83
N HIS A 44 -1.92 -5.59 6.36
CA HIS A 44 -1.45 -5.15 7.67
C HIS A 44 -2.05 -5.97 8.81
N ASP A 45 -3.33 -6.32 8.77
CA ASP A 45 -3.99 -7.14 9.80
C ASP A 45 -3.29 -8.50 9.97
N VAL A 46 -2.91 -9.13 8.85
CA VAL A 46 -2.14 -10.39 8.86
C VAL A 46 -0.72 -10.16 9.37
N GLN A 47 -0.08 -9.04 9.03
CA GLN A 47 1.23 -8.66 9.59
C GLN A 47 1.17 -8.50 11.11
N THR A 48 0.16 -7.80 11.63
CA THR A 48 -0.07 -7.62 13.08
C THR A 48 -0.29 -8.96 13.77
N MET A 49 -1.06 -9.86 13.16
CA MET A 49 -1.26 -11.21 13.68
C MET A 49 0.08 -11.98 13.81
N LEU A 50 0.93 -11.93 12.78
CA LEU A 50 2.25 -12.59 12.82
C LEU A 50 3.16 -12.01 13.89
N ILE A 51 3.17 -10.69 14.07
CA ILE A 51 3.92 -10.02 15.15
C ILE A 51 3.38 -10.46 16.52
N GLY A 52 2.06 -10.56 16.67
CA GLY A 52 1.43 -11.05 17.90
C GLY A 52 1.81 -12.49 18.24
N MET A 53 1.88 -13.37 17.23
CA MET A 53 2.33 -14.76 17.39
C MET A 53 3.81 -14.86 17.78
N ASP A 54 4.63 -13.90 17.37
CA ASP A 54 6.03 -13.86 17.74
C ASP A 54 6.23 -13.51 19.22
N GLU A 55 5.24 -12.84 19.84
CA GLU A 55 5.30 -12.29 21.20
C GLU A 55 6.57 -11.44 21.47
N GLY A 56 7.21 -10.95 20.41
CA GLY A 56 8.52 -10.26 20.49
C GLY A 56 9.68 -11.15 20.94
N CYS A 57 9.49 -12.48 20.96
CA CYS A 57 10.47 -13.44 21.45
C CYS A 57 11.06 -14.32 20.33
N GLY A 58 10.76 -14.03 19.05
CA GLY A 58 11.27 -14.83 17.94
C GLY A 58 10.63 -16.22 17.87
N LYS A 59 9.38 -16.38 18.35
CA LYS A 59 8.66 -17.66 18.32
C LYS A 59 8.24 -18.08 16.91
N VAL A 60 8.11 -17.13 15.99
CA VAL A 60 7.72 -17.41 14.60
C VAL A 60 8.97 -17.76 13.77
N PRO A 61 9.03 -18.94 13.13
CA PRO A 61 10.17 -19.30 12.28
C PRO A 61 10.32 -18.33 11.10
N VAL A 62 11.46 -17.64 11.06
CA VAL A 62 11.81 -16.75 9.95
C VAL A 62 12.34 -17.57 8.78
N ASN A 63 11.65 -17.49 7.64
CA ASN A 63 12.06 -18.10 6.39
C ASN A 63 12.05 -17.05 5.26
N LEU A 64 12.69 -17.39 4.13
CA LEU A 64 12.83 -16.48 3.00
C LEU A 64 11.47 -15.96 2.47
N ILE A 65 10.43 -16.80 2.46
CA ILE A 65 9.10 -16.41 1.99
C ILE A 65 8.46 -15.40 2.95
N LEU A 66 8.63 -15.57 4.27
CA LEU A 66 8.13 -14.63 5.26
C LEU A 66 8.83 -13.28 5.15
N VAL A 67 10.17 -13.28 5.03
CA VAL A 67 10.95 -12.04 4.82
C VAL A 67 10.48 -11.33 3.56
N HIS A 68 10.38 -12.05 2.44
CA HIS A 68 9.91 -11.51 1.18
C HIS A 68 8.47 -10.94 1.26
N ALA A 69 7.58 -11.61 2.01
CA ALA A 69 6.24 -11.11 2.24
C ALA A 69 6.24 -9.81 3.05
N GLN A 70 7.07 -9.70 4.09
CA GLN A 70 7.23 -8.47 4.89
C GLN A 70 7.79 -7.32 4.05
N ASP A 71 8.81 -7.59 3.21
CA ASP A 71 9.37 -6.61 2.27
C ASP A 71 8.28 -6.05 1.33
N HIS A 72 7.43 -6.92 0.79
CA HIS A 72 6.32 -6.50 -0.06
C HIS A 72 5.34 -5.60 0.67
N ILE A 73 4.92 -5.93 1.90
CA ILE A 73 3.95 -5.12 2.66
C ILE A 73 4.53 -3.75 2.96
N MET A 74 5.73 -3.70 3.55
CA MET A 74 6.34 -2.44 3.98
C MET A 74 6.63 -1.50 2.81
N THR A 75 7.15 -2.04 1.70
CA THR A 75 7.41 -1.23 0.51
C THR A 75 6.12 -0.76 -0.17
N SER A 76 5.07 -1.59 -0.20
CA SER A 76 3.76 -1.18 -0.73
C SER A 76 3.09 -0.11 0.14
N MET A 77 3.16 -0.21 1.47
CA MET A 77 2.61 0.79 2.39
C MET A 77 3.31 2.13 2.22
N LEU A 78 4.65 2.14 2.21
CA LEU A 78 5.43 3.36 1.98
C LEU A 78 5.13 3.96 0.61
N ALA A 79 5.05 3.14 -0.44
CA ALA A 79 4.70 3.62 -1.78
C ALA A 79 3.33 4.31 -1.80
N ARG A 80 2.31 3.74 -1.14
CA ARG A 80 0.97 4.33 -1.05
C ARG A 80 1.00 5.70 -0.36
N GLU A 81 1.72 5.82 0.76
CA GLU A 81 1.87 7.10 1.49
C GLU A 81 2.53 8.17 0.62
N LEU A 82 3.65 7.83 -0.04
CA LEU A 82 4.32 8.76 -0.95
C LEU A 82 3.45 9.13 -2.16
N ILE A 83 2.69 8.18 -2.69
CA ILE A 83 1.76 8.42 -3.80
C ILE A 83 0.65 9.39 -3.39
N ALA A 84 0.13 9.30 -2.16
CA ALA A 84 -0.87 10.25 -1.67
C ALA A 84 -0.33 11.69 -1.68
N GLU A 85 0.91 11.89 -1.22
CA GLU A 85 1.58 13.20 -1.28
C GLU A 85 1.81 13.67 -2.73
N LEU A 86 2.21 12.78 -3.63
CA LEU A 86 2.39 13.10 -5.05
C LEU A 86 1.07 13.50 -5.74
N ILE A 87 -0.03 12.87 -5.36
CA ILE A 87 -1.38 13.20 -5.84
C ILE A 87 -1.75 14.63 -5.39
N GLU A 88 -1.47 14.99 -4.14
CA GLU A 88 -1.73 16.34 -3.63
C GLU A 88 -0.87 17.39 -4.36
N VAL A 89 0.41 17.09 -4.60
CA VAL A 89 1.29 17.95 -5.43
C VAL A 89 0.69 18.13 -6.83
N GLN A 90 0.21 17.06 -7.46
CA GLN A 90 -0.41 17.12 -8.79
C GLN A 90 -1.68 17.98 -8.79
N ARG A 91 -2.47 17.93 -7.71
CA ARG A 91 -3.68 18.73 -7.53
C ARG A 91 -3.35 20.22 -7.46
N GLN A 92 -2.32 20.57 -6.70
CA GLN A 92 -1.84 21.95 -6.58
C GLN A 92 -1.26 22.49 -7.90
N LEU A 93 -0.53 21.66 -8.65
CA LEU A 93 0.02 22.05 -9.95
C LEU A 93 -1.07 22.36 -10.97
N GLN A 94 -2.15 21.56 -11.01
CA GLN A 94 -3.27 21.78 -11.93
C GLN A 94 -4.16 22.94 -11.51
N ASN A 95 -4.32 23.20 -10.21
CA ASN A 95 -5.07 24.37 -9.73
C ASN A 95 -4.35 25.71 -9.99
N ARG A 96 -3.06 25.68 -10.34
CA ARG A 96 -2.26 26.86 -10.70
C ARG A 96 -2.25 27.13 -12.22
N ALA A 97 -2.76 26.22 -13.04
CA ALA A 97 -2.85 26.34 -14.49
C ALA A 97 -4.20 26.93 -14.91
#